data_AF-A0A939M683-F1
#
_entry.id   AF-A0A939M683-F1
#
_cell.length_a   1.000
_cell.length_b   1.000
_cell.length_c   1.000
_cell.angle_alpha   90.00
_cell.angle_beta   90.00
_cell.angle_gamma   90.00
#
_symmetry.space_group_name_H-M   'P 1'
#
loop_
_entity.id
_entity.type
_entity.pdbx_description
1 polymer ?
#
loop_
_entity_poly.entity_id
_entity_poly.type
_entity_poly.pdbx_seq_one_letter_code
_entity_poly.pdbx_strand_id
1 'polypeptide(L)'
;MQDQAVTESMGPIVDHTKEHLAPSDVMIARTRRRLLNAARAFANNGTVPPGVDDAEVFWNARAGSYYADAKIDWLEAYQDKLKTAIRWRAPSPQAAE
;
A
#
# COMPACT_ATOMS: atom_id res chain seq x y z
N MET A 1 15.27 -9.85 -5.64
CA MET A 1 16.40 -9.97 -4.71
C MET A 1 16.84 -8.61 -4.14
N GLN A 2 16.80 -7.52 -4.91
CA GLN A 2 17.26 -6.20 -4.43
C GLN A 2 16.44 -5.67 -3.23
N ASP A 3 15.11 -5.60 -3.33
CA ASP A 3 14.26 -5.07 -2.25
C ASP A 3 14.40 -5.88 -0.94
N GLN A 4 14.44 -7.21 -1.08
CA GLN A 4 14.61 -8.12 0.04
C GLN A 4 15.95 -7.90 0.74
N ALA A 5 17.05 -7.83 -0.02
CA ALA A 5 18.38 -7.61 0.54
C ALA A 5 18.47 -6.27 1.30
N VAL A 6 17.89 -5.21 0.75
CA VAL A 6 17.83 -3.90 1.43
C VAL A 6 17.00 -3.99 2.71
N THR A 7 15.83 -4.63 2.66
CA THR A 7 14.94 -4.78 3.83
C THR A 7 15.62 -5.58 4.94
N GLU A 8 16.23 -6.71 4.61
CA GLU A 8 16.92 -7.58 5.58
C GLU A 8 18.16 -6.90 6.18
N SER A 9 18.85 -6.06 5.40
CA SER A 9 20.02 -5.30 5.89
C SER A 9 19.69 -4.31 7.01
N MET A 10 18.43 -3.91 7.17
CA MET A 10 17.99 -3.01 8.23
C MET A 10 17.92 -3.70 9.61
N GLY A 11 18.05 -5.03 9.63
CA GLY A 11 17.96 -5.86 10.83
C GLY A 11 16.52 -6.24 11.21
N PRO A 12 16.34 -7.08 12.25
CA PRO A 12 15.04 -7.61 12.63
C PRO A 12 14.02 -6.55 13.08
N ILE A 13 14.50 -5.52 13.78
CA ILE A 13 13.72 -4.36 14.23
C ILE A 13 14.58 -3.12 14.04
N VAL A 14 14.08 -2.18 13.24
CA VAL A 14 14.80 -0.95 12.89
C VAL A 14 14.64 0.08 13.99
N ASP A 15 15.75 0.67 14.43
CA ASP A 15 15.75 1.83 15.32
C ASP A 15 15.48 3.12 14.54
N HIS A 16 14.20 3.48 14.44
CA HIS A 16 13.75 4.65 13.69
C HIS A 16 14.16 6.01 14.31
N THR A 17 14.76 6.04 15.52
CA THR A 17 15.19 7.30 16.15
C THR A 17 16.38 7.95 15.43
N LYS A 18 17.07 7.18 14.59
CA LYS A 18 18.25 7.60 13.82
C LYS A 18 17.92 8.00 12.38
N GLU A 19 16.67 7.86 11.94
CA GLU A 19 16.27 8.15 10.58
C GLU A 19 16.22 9.66 10.30
N HIS A 20 16.73 10.04 9.12
CA HIS A 20 16.66 11.41 8.59
C HIS A 20 15.90 11.38 7.27
N LEU A 21 14.59 11.57 7.33
CA LEU A 21 13.71 11.48 6.15
C LEU A 21 13.89 12.68 5.22
N ALA A 22 13.97 12.40 3.92
CA ALA A 22 14.00 13.40 2.86
C ALA A 22 12.59 13.71 2.34
N PRO A 23 12.40 14.79 1.54
CA PRO A 23 11.09 15.11 0.95
C PRO A 23 10.47 13.99 0.11
N SER A 24 11.27 13.09 -0.46
CA SER A 24 10.78 11.90 -1.19
C SER A 24 10.05 10.89 -0.29
N ASP A 25 10.30 10.93 1.02
CA ASP A 25 9.84 9.93 1.98
C ASP A 25 8.46 10.26 2.57
N VAL A 26 7.74 11.21 1.97
CA VAL A 26 6.40 11.63 2.39
C VAL A 26 5.45 10.44 2.55
N MET A 27 5.52 9.44 1.66
CA MET A 27 4.68 8.25 1.76
C MET A 27 5.05 7.33 2.93
N ILE A 28 6.31 7.27 3.33
CA ILE A 28 6.76 6.55 4.53
C ILE A 28 6.14 7.23 5.77
N ALA A 29 6.30 8.55 5.88
CA ALA A 29 5.78 9.32 7.01
C ALA A 29 4.25 9.21 7.13
N ARG A 30 3.52 9.38 6.00
CA ARG A 30 2.05 9.28 5.95
C ARG A 30 1.56 7.88 6.34
N THR A 31 2.19 6.84 5.81
CA THR A 31 1.81 5.45 6.10
C THR A 31 2.03 5.10 7.56
N ARG A 32 3.20 5.42 8.11
CA ARG A 32 3.50 5.21 9.54
C ARG A 32 2.52 5.94 10.45
N ARG A 33 2.16 7.18 10.13
CA ARG A 33 1.15 7.94 10.90
C ARG A 33 -0.22 7.25 10.89
N ARG A 34 -0.66 6.72 9.74
CA ARG A 34 -1.93 5.97 9.64
C ARG A 34 -1.92 4.71 10.50
N LEU A 35 -0.84 3.93 10.44
CA LEU A 35 -0.69 2.71 11.24
C LEU A 35 -0.70 3.01 12.75
N LEU A 36 0.07 4.02 13.18
CA LEU A 36 0.10 4.43 14.60
C LEU A 36 -1.26 4.91 15.10
N ASN A 37 -2.00 5.64 14.28
CA ASN A 37 -3.34 6.09 14.64
C ASN A 37 -4.32 4.91 14.78
N ALA A 38 -4.29 3.95 13.84
CA ALA A 38 -5.12 2.75 13.92
C ALA A 38 -4.81 1.90 15.16
N ALA A 39 -3.52 1.67 15.44
CA ALA A 39 -3.09 0.93 16.63
C ALA A 39 -3.52 1.62 17.94
N ARG A 40 -3.37 2.95 18.02
CA ARG A 40 -3.81 3.73 19.19
C ARG A 40 -5.32 3.72 19.36
N ALA A 41 -6.08 3.86 18.27
CA ALA A 41 -7.54 3.80 18.34
C ALA A 41 -7.97 2.43 18.88
N PHE A 42 -7.44 1.35 18.30
CA PHE A 42 -7.71 0.00 18.79
C PHE A 42 -7.36 -0.17 20.28
N ALA A 43 -6.17 0.25 20.71
CA ALA A 43 -5.75 0.14 22.11
C ALA A 43 -6.61 0.96 23.08
N ASN A 44 -7.06 2.16 22.69
CA ASN A 44 -7.74 3.09 23.58
C ASN A 44 -9.25 2.83 23.68
N ASN A 45 -9.90 2.44 22.58
CA ASN A 45 -11.36 2.34 22.53
C ASN A 45 -11.89 1.13 21.73
N GLY A 46 -11.01 0.19 21.34
CA GLY A 46 -11.41 -1.01 20.61
C GLY A 46 -11.85 -0.79 19.18
N THR A 47 -11.61 0.39 18.59
CA THR A 47 -11.94 0.64 17.17
C THR A 47 -11.16 -0.34 16.29
N VAL A 48 -11.87 -1.23 15.61
CA VAL A 48 -11.29 -2.24 14.72
C VAL A 48 -10.57 -1.53 13.55
N PRO A 49 -9.30 -1.89 13.26
CA PRO A 49 -8.58 -1.34 12.11
C PRO A 49 -9.33 -1.61 10.79
N PRO A 50 -9.21 -0.73 9.79
CA PRO A 50 -9.85 -0.95 8.49
C PRO A 50 -9.33 -2.22 7.82
N GLY A 51 -10.21 -2.91 7.10
CA GLY A 51 -9.87 -4.09 6.29
C GLY A 51 -9.56 -5.37 7.09
N VAL A 52 -9.94 -5.44 8.37
CA VAL A 52 -9.88 -6.68 9.17
C VAL A 52 -10.90 -7.71 8.66
N ASP A 53 -12.15 -7.28 8.44
CA ASP A 53 -13.23 -8.18 7.99
C ASP A 53 -13.22 -8.44 6.47
N ASP A 54 -12.57 -7.56 5.71
CA ASP A 54 -12.42 -7.66 4.26
C ASP A 54 -10.95 -7.44 3.88
N ALA A 55 -10.09 -8.39 4.24
CA ALA A 55 -8.66 -8.32 3.96
C ALA A 55 -8.35 -8.31 2.45
N GLU A 56 -9.26 -8.84 1.64
CA GLU A 56 -9.17 -8.82 0.17
C GLU A 56 -9.13 -7.40 -0.39
N VAL A 57 -9.63 -6.39 0.33
CA VAL A 57 -9.52 -4.99 -0.09
C VAL A 57 -8.07 -4.54 -0.29
N PHE A 58 -7.15 -4.99 0.58
CA PHE A 58 -5.71 -4.71 0.46
C PHE A 58 -5.09 -5.56 -0.62
N TRP A 59 -5.54 -6.80 -0.72
CA TRP A 59 -5.13 -7.65 -1.81
C TRP A 59 -5.53 -7.04 -3.13
N ASN A 60 -6.66 -6.34 -3.29
CA ASN A 60 -7.10 -5.77 -4.57
C ASN A 60 -6.36 -4.50 -5.01
N ALA A 61 -5.63 -3.81 -4.13
CA ALA A 61 -4.83 -2.65 -4.51
C ALA A 61 -3.70 -3.03 -5.49
N ARG A 62 -3.49 -2.23 -6.55
CA ARG A 62 -2.49 -2.49 -7.59
C ARG A 62 -1.66 -1.26 -7.92
N ALA A 63 -0.36 -1.48 -8.08
CA ALA A 63 0.48 -0.61 -8.88
C ALA A 63 0.27 -0.94 -10.36
N GLY A 64 0.34 0.09 -11.21
CA GLY A 64 0.22 -0.07 -12.65
C GLY A 64 0.66 1.22 -13.34
N SER A 65 0.81 1.14 -14.65
CA SER A 65 1.03 2.29 -15.51
C SER A 65 0.06 2.23 -16.68
N TYR A 66 -0.36 3.38 -17.15
CA TYR A 66 -1.16 3.54 -18.35
C TYR A 66 -0.81 4.88 -19.00
N TYR A 67 -1.10 5.01 -20.28
CA TYR A 67 -0.95 6.27 -21.00
C TYR A 67 -2.30 6.98 -21.08
N ALA A 68 -2.31 8.29 -20.81
CA ALA A 68 -3.45 9.18 -20.97
C ALA A 68 -3.11 10.25 -22.02
N ASP A 69 -4.14 10.82 -22.66
CA ASP A 69 -3.96 12.04 -23.45
C ASP A 69 -3.53 13.19 -22.53
N ALA A 70 -2.54 13.98 -22.95
CA ALA A 70 -1.96 15.05 -22.14
C ALA A 70 -2.96 16.17 -21.78
N LYS A 71 -4.11 16.24 -22.46
CA LYS A 71 -5.17 17.23 -22.19
C LYS A 71 -6.06 16.85 -21.02
N ILE A 72 -6.03 15.58 -20.58
CA ILE A 72 -6.85 15.10 -19.47
C ILE A 72 -6.12 15.37 -18.16
N ASP A 73 -6.82 15.88 -17.16
CA ASP A 73 -6.24 16.01 -15.82
C ASP A 73 -5.78 14.63 -15.32
N TRP A 74 -4.55 14.57 -14.82
CA TRP A 74 -3.94 13.30 -14.46
C TRP A 74 -4.67 12.62 -13.29
N LEU A 75 -5.28 13.41 -12.38
CA LEU A 75 -5.98 12.89 -11.21
C LEU A 75 -7.34 12.30 -11.63
N GLU A 76 -8.05 12.98 -12.54
CA GLU A 76 -9.26 12.46 -13.18
C GLU A 76 -8.97 11.16 -13.93
N ALA A 77 -7.96 11.18 -14.81
CA ALA A 77 -7.57 10.00 -15.57
C ALA A 77 -7.17 8.82 -14.65
N TYR A 78 -6.45 9.12 -13.55
CA TYR A 78 -6.04 8.12 -12.56
C TYR A 78 -7.24 7.51 -11.83
N GLN A 79 -8.18 8.34 -11.36
CA GLN A 79 -9.41 7.88 -10.69
C GLN A 79 -10.24 6.98 -11.59
N ASP A 80 -10.41 7.36 -12.86
CA ASP A 80 -11.17 6.56 -13.82
C ASP A 80 -10.49 5.23 -14.13
N LYS A 81 -9.16 5.21 -14.28
CA LYS A 81 -8.44 3.96 -14.50
C LYS A 81 -8.48 3.03 -13.29
N LEU A 82 -8.39 3.55 -12.07
CA LEU A 82 -8.50 2.73 -10.86
C LEU A 82 -9.81 1.95 -10.79
N LYS A 83 -10.93 2.51 -11.28
CA LYS A 83 -12.24 1.81 -11.31
C LYS A 83 -12.22 0.55 -12.18
N THR A 84 -11.34 0.49 -13.16
CA THR A 84 -11.26 -0.58 -14.16
C THR A 84 -10.01 -1.46 -14.01
N ALA A 85 -9.14 -1.14 -13.04
CA ALA A 85 -7.88 -1.83 -12.86
C ALA A 85 -8.11 -3.27 -12.37
N ILE A 86 -7.71 -4.25 -13.18
CA ILE A 86 -7.73 -5.67 -12.83
C ILE A 86 -6.33 -6.18 -12.51
N ARG A 87 -6.21 -7.11 -11.56
CA ARG A 87 -4.94 -7.80 -11.29
C ARG A 87 -4.52 -8.63 -12.51
N TRP A 88 -3.28 -8.48 -12.95
CA TRP A 88 -2.69 -9.42 -13.90
C TRP A 88 -2.47 -10.79 -13.23
N ARG A 89 -3.04 -11.85 -13.83
CA ARG A 89 -3.27 -13.20 -13.27
C ARG A 89 -4.28 -13.24 -12.11
N ALA A 90 -5.55 -13.31 -12.45
CA ALA A 90 -6.51 -14.09 -11.69
C ALA A 90 -7.14 -15.17 -12.60
N PRO A 91 -6.51 -16.36 -12.80
CA PRO A 91 -7.23 -17.53 -13.28
C PRO A 91 -7.87 -18.28 -12.10
N SER A 92 -9.04 -18.86 -12.38
CA SER A 92 -10.03 -19.49 -11.49
C SER A 92 -9.51 -20.62 -10.57
N PRO A 93 -10.33 -21.09 -9.59
CA PRO A 93 -10.04 -22.24 -8.71
C PRO A 93 -9.89 -23.61 -9.41
N GLN A 94 -9.54 -23.69 -10.70
CA GLN A 94 -9.48 -24.93 -11.49
C GLN A 94 -8.06 -25.41 -11.83
N ALA A 95 -7.01 -24.79 -11.29
CA ALA A 95 -5.62 -25.23 -11.51
C ALA A 95 -5.04 -26.01 -10.31
N ALA A 96 -5.88 -26.77 -9.61
CA ALA A 96 -5.48 -27.71 -8.57
C ALA A 96 -6.11 -29.08 -8.86
N GLU A 97 -5.73 -29.66 -9.99
CA GLU A 97 -5.78 -31.10 -10.24
C GLU A 97 -4.54 -31.51 -11.05
#